data_AF-A0A8T1UWA7-F1
#
_entry.id   AF-A0A8T1UWA7-F1
#
_cell.length_a   1.000
_cell.length_b   1.000
_cell.length_c   1.000
_cell.angle_alpha   90.00
_cell.angle_beta   90.00
_cell.angle_gamma   90.00
#
_symmetry.space_group_name_H-M   'P 1'
#
loop_
_entity.id
_entity.type
_entity.pdbx_description
1 polymer ?
#
loop_
_entity_poly.entity_id
_entity_poly.type
_entity_poly.pdbx_seq_one_letter_code
_entity_poly.pdbx_strand_id
1 'polypeptide(L)'
;RPQAPVDTVRIARRIARVSATPHHRRQTLRALAHAACIPKTTLLRYISKQHVKRVTVRVKPTLSVEHKRKRLAYALAHIERPIGMQIFHMYDTVHVDEKWFNMYKASNTFYLTANEAAPYTSSPNKRYIDKVMFLAAVARPRNGSHR
;
A
#
# COMPACT_ATOMS: atom_id res chain seq x y z
N ARG A 1 -23.49 33.29 -16.14
CA ARG A 1 -23.90 32.54 -17.36
C ARG A 1 -23.95 31.06 -17.00
N PRO A 2 -25.12 30.41 -16.93
CA PRO A 2 -25.16 28.97 -16.69
C PRO A 2 -24.60 28.27 -17.94
N GLN A 3 -23.56 27.45 -17.79
CA GLN A 3 -23.07 26.66 -18.92
C GLN A 3 -24.04 25.50 -19.18
N ALA A 4 -24.35 25.30 -20.46
CA ALA A 4 -25.33 24.36 -21.00
C ALA A 4 -25.12 22.88 -20.56
N PRO A 5 -26.16 22.03 -20.60
CA PRO A 5 -26.16 20.62 -20.16
C PRO A 5 -25.24 19.66 -20.94
N VAL A 6 -24.40 20.16 -21.86
CA VAL A 6 -23.50 19.36 -22.71
C VAL A 6 -22.35 18.75 -21.90
N ASP A 7 -21.88 19.44 -20.86
CA ASP A 7 -20.77 18.97 -20.04
C ASP A 7 -21.16 17.82 -19.10
N THR A 8 -22.39 17.80 -18.57
CA THR A 8 -22.86 16.74 -17.69
C THR A 8 -23.01 15.41 -18.43
N VAL A 9 -23.55 15.43 -19.65
CA VAL A 9 -23.67 14.22 -20.50
C VAL A 9 -22.29 13.65 -20.86
N ARG A 10 -21.33 14.52 -21.19
CA ARG A 10 -19.96 14.11 -21.51
C ARG A 10 -19.23 13.52 -20.29
N ILE A 11 -19.42 14.11 -19.12
CA ILE A 11 -18.87 13.61 -17.85
C ILE A 11 -19.50 12.25 -17.53
N ALA A 12 -20.83 12.11 -17.63
CA ALA A 12 -21.53 10.85 -17.38
C ALA A 12 -21.04 9.72 -18.30
N ARG A 13 -20.90 9.97 -19.62
CA ARG A 13 -20.32 8.99 -20.57
C ARG A 13 -18.91 8.55 -20.18
N ARG A 14 -18.07 9.47 -19.71
CA ARG A 14 -16.71 9.15 -19.27
C ARG A 14 -16.68 8.37 -17.96
N ILE A 15 -17.55 8.72 -17.01
CA ILE A 15 -17.71 7.96 -15.76
C ILE A 15 -18.20 6.54 -16.07
N ALA A 16 -19.13 6.36 -17.01
CA ALA A 16 -19.58 5.04 -17.45
C ALA A 16 -18.43 4.18 -18.00
N ARG A 17 -17.50 4.79 -18.78
CA ARG A 17 -16.29 4.09 -19.26
C ARG A 17 -15.33 3.69 -18.13
N VAL A 18 -15.20 4.54 -17.11
CA VAL A 18 -14.47 4.17 -15.88
C VAL A 18 -15.16 2.96 -15.25
N SER A 19 -16.49 3.00 -15.07
CA SER A 19 -17.28 1.89 -14.50
C SER A 19 -17.29 0.60 -15.33
N ALA A 20 -17.04 0.67 -16.63
CA ALA A 20 -16.96 -0.50 -17.51
C ALA A 20 -15.57 -1.16 -17.52
N THR A 21 -14.53 -0.45 -17.07
CA THR A 21 -13.14 -0.95 -17.13
C THR A 21 -12.92 -2.07 -16.10
N PRO A 22 -12.26 -3.20 -16.38
CA PRO A 22 -12.01 -4.20 -15.31
C PRO A 22 -11.17 -3.66 -14.15
N HIS A 23 -11.46 -4.05 -12.90
CA HIS A 23 -10.77 -3.52 -11.70
C HIS A 23 -9.24 -3.62 -11.73
N HIS A 24 -8.68 -4.68 -12.33
CA HIS A 24 -7.23 -4.85 -12.47
C HIS A 24 -6.58 -3.74 -13.31
N ARG A 25 -7.31 -3.14 -14.26
CA ARG A 25 -6.85 -1.98 -15.05
C ARG A 25 -7.14 -0.64 -14.38
N ARG A 26 -7.80 -0.63 -13.23
CA ARG A 26 -8.09 0.58 -12.43
C ARG A 26 -7.19 0.75 -11.21
N GLN A 27 -6.05 0.06 -11.15
CA GLN A 27 -5.17 0.11 -9.98
C GLN A 27 -4.24 1.33 -9.98
N THR A 28 -3.83 1.80 -11.16
CA THR A 28 -3.02 3.00 -11.33
C THR A 28 -3.73 3.98 -12.23
N LEU A 29 -3.48 5.27 -12.04
CA LEU A 29 -4.10 6.31 -12.85
C LEU A 29 -3.70 6.19 -14.33
N ARG A 30 -2.47 5.71 -14.61
CA ARG A 30 -1.98 5.47 -15.97
C ARG A 30 -2.73 4.30 -16.62
N ALA A 31 -2.87 3.17 -15.92
CA ALA A 31 -3.61 2.01 -16.43
C ALA A 31 -5.08 2.36 -16.68
N LEU A 32 -5.71 3.12 -15.77
CA LEU A 32 -7.08 3.57 -15.94
C LEU A 32 -7.22 4.51 -17.13
N ALA A 33 -6.31 5.48 -17.28
CA ALA A 33 -6.33 6.43 -18.39
C ALA A 33 -6.28 5.73 -19.74
N HIS A 34 -5.41 4.72 -19.87
CA HIS A 34 -5.27 3.91 -21.07
C HIS A 34 -6.52 3.06 -21.31
N ALA A 35 -6.96 2.30 -20.31
CA ALA A 35 -8.07 1.36 -20.45
C ALA A 35 -9.43 2.04 -20.68
N ALA A 36 -9.67 3.18 -20.03
CA ALA A 36 -10.89 3.95 -20.20
C ALA A 36 -10.78 5.01 -21.32
N CYS A 37 -9.66 5.05 -22.06
CA CYS A 37 -9.24 6.11 -22.99
C CYS A 37 -9.71 7.52 -22.59
N ILE A 38 -9.34 7.92 -21.37
CA ILE A 38 -9.56 9.26 -20.81
C ILE A 38 -8.18 9.81 -20.43
N PRO A 39 -7.82 11.04 -20.83
CA PRO A 39 -6.55 11.63 -20.45
C PRO A 39 -6.35 11.69 -18.93
N LYS A 40 -5.14 11.40 -18.46
CA LYS A 40 -4.76 11.41 -17.05
C LYS A 40 -5.15 12.72 -16.34
N THR A 41 -4.95 13.87 -16.99
CA THR A 41 -5.32 15.19 -16.48
C THR A 41 -6.82 15.33 -16.22
N THR A 42 -7.65 14.70 -17.06
CA THR A 42 -9.10 14.71 -16.88
C THR A 42 -9.52 13.81 -15.73
N LEU A 43 -8.90 12.63 -15.57
CA LEU A 43 -9.13 11.77 -14.41
C LEU A 43 -8.72 12.45 -13.10
N LEU A 44 -7.59 13.17 -13.06
CA LEU A 44 -7.20 13.96 -11.88
C LEU A 44 -8.27 14.97 -11.49
N ARG A 45 -8.79 15.71 -12.47
CA ARG A 45 -9.89 16.65 -12.25
C ARG A 45 -11.17 15.96 -11.76
N TYR A 46 -11.48 14.76 -12.24
CA TYR A 46 -12.61 13.96 -11.75
C TYR A 46 -12.40 13.44 -10.33
N ILE A 47 -11.16 13.17 -9.93
CA ILE A 47 -10.82 12.85 -8.54
C ILE A 47 -11.00 14.07 -7.64
N SER A 48 -10.49 15.24 -8.05
CA SER A 48 -10.66 16.48 -7.29
C SER A 48 -12.14 16.87 -7.13
N LYS A 49 -12.96 16.63 -8.16
CA LYS A 49 -14.42 16.85 -8.13
C LYS A 49 -15.22 15.68 -7.54
N GLN A 50 -14.56 14.68 -6.97
CA GLN A 50 -15.16 13.50 -6.34
C GLN A 50 -16.06 12.62 -7.24
N HIS A 51 -15.99 12.76 -8.57
CA HIS A 51 -16.67 11.84 -9.48
C HIS A 51 -16.01 10.45 -9.51
N VAL A 52 -14.71 10.39 -9.20
CA VAL A 52 -13.91 9.17 -9.06
C VAL A 52 -13.19 9.20 -7.72
N LYS A 53 -13.26 8.12 -6.96
CA LYS A 53 -12.60 7.99 -5.65
C LYS A 53 -11.45 7.00 -5.72
N ARG A 54 -10.35 7.32 -5.02
CA ARG A 54 -9.23 6.41 -4.80
C ARG A 54 -9.43 5.71 -3.47
N VAL A 55 -9.64 4.39 -3.48
CA VAL A 55 -9.84 3.59 -2.28
C VAL A 55 -8.64 2.67 -2.09
N THR A 56 -8.08 2.62 -0.87
CA THR A 56 -7.03 1.68 -0.49
C THR A 56 -7.58 0.75 0.58
N VAL A 57 -7.57 -0.55 0.29
CA VAL A 57 -7.99 -1.57 1.27
C VAL A 57 -6.75 -2.17 1.92
N ARG A 58 -6.67 -2.15 3.27
CA ARG A 58 -5.54 -2.70 4.04
C ARG A 58 -6.03 -3.56 5.20
N VAL A 59 -5.32 -4.64 5.45
CA VAL A 59 -5.46 -5.44 6.67
C VAL A 59 -4.32 -5.03 7.62
N LYS A 60 -4.66 -4.53 8.81
CA LYS A 60 -3.68 -4.20 9.87
C LYS A 60 -3.73 -5.25 10.99
N PRO A 61 -2.57 -5.70 11.52
CA PRO A 61 -2.53 -6.58 12.68
C PRO A 61 -2.85 -5.80 13.96
N THR A 62 -3.69 -6.38 14.82
CA THR A 62 -4.02 -5.82 16.14
C THR A 62 -2.95 -6.23 17.15
N LEU A 63 -2.33 -5.26 17.82
CA LEU A 63 -1.38 -5.53 18.91
C LEU A 63 -2.12 -5.66 20.24
N SER A 64 -2.02 -6.81 20.90
CA SER A 64 -2.50 -7.00 22.26
C SER A 64 -1.71 -6.14 23.25
N VAL A 65 -2.29 -5.89 24.43
CA VAL A 65 -1.60 -5.16 25.51
C VAL A 65 -0.32 -5.88 25.93
N GLU A 66 -0.33 -7.22 25.93
CA GLU A 66 0.84 -8.03 26.25
C GLU A 66 1.98 -7.83 25.23
N HIS A 67 1.67 -7.83 23.92
CA HIS A 67 2.66 -7.56 22.89
C HIS A 67 3.29 -6.17 23.05
N LYS A 68 2.51 -5.17 23.48
CA LYS A 68 3.03 -3.83 23.78
C LYS A 68 4.00 -3.85 24.96
N ARG A 69 3.66 -4.56 26.04
CA ARG A 69 4.54 -4.69 27.22
C ARG A 69 5.86 -5.39 26.88
N LYS A 70 5.81 -6.50 26.13
CA LYS A 70 7.02 -7.23 25.69
C LYS A 70 7.93 -6.36 24.82
N ARG A 71 7.35 -5.60 23.87
CA ARG A 71 8.12 -4.67 23.03
C ARG A 71 8.75 -3.53 23.84
N LEU A 72 8.04 -3.01 24.84
CA LEU A 72 8.57 -1.97 25.72
C LEU A 72 9.74 -2.50 26.57
N ALA A 73 9.59 -3.67 27.19
CA ALA A 73 10.64 -4.30 27.97
C ALA A 73 11.90 -4.57 27.11
N TYR A 74 11.72 -5.07 25.88
CA TYR A 74 12.81 -5.25 24.93
C TYR A 74 13.52 -3.92 24.63
N ALA A 75 12.77 -2.86 24.32
CA ALA A 75 13.35 -1.56 24.02
C ALA A 75 14.16 -1.01 25.20
N LEU A 76 13.63 -1.10 26.43
CA LEU A 76 14.32 -0.65 27.64
C LEU A 76 15.62 -1.43 27.90
N ALA A 77 15.64 -2.73 27.62
CA ALA A 77 16.83 -3.56 27.80
C ALA A 77 17.98 -3.25 26.82
N HIS A 78 17.70 -2.56 25.71
CA HIS A 78 18.69 -2.25 24.66
C HIS A 78 19.16 -0.77 24.68
N ILE A 79 18.82 -0.04 25.74
CA ILE A 79 19.27 1.34 25.97
C ILE A 79 20.45 1.29 26.97
N GLU A 80 21.63 1.78 26.57
CA GLU A 80 22.86 1.70 27.37
C GLU A 80 22.99 2.86 28.38
N ARG A 81 22.37 4.03 28.11
CA ARG A 81 22.38 5.18 29.04
C ARG A 81 21.01 5.86 29.13
N PRO A 82 20.48 6.13 30.34
CA PRO A 82 19.23 6.86 30.51
C PRO A 82 19.33 8.35 30.13
N ILE A 83 20.55 8.91 30.14
CA ILE A 83 20.82 10.31 29.77
C ILE A 83 21.74 10.28 28.53
N GLY A 84 21.19 10.68 27.38
CA GLY A 84 21.93 10.76 26.10
C GLY A 84 21.54 9.74 25.02
N MET A 85 20.57 8.86 25.27
CA MET A 85 19.96 7.97 24.25
C MET A 85 20.96 7.20 23.38
N GLN A 86 22.02 6.65 24.00
CA GLN A 86 22.89 5.68 23.31
C GLN A 86 22.20 4.31 23.31
N ILE A 87 21.88 3.85 22.10
CA ILE A 87 21.35 2.50 21.84
C ILE A 87 22.54 1.55 21.73
N PHE A 88 22.38 0.31 22.19
CA PHE A 88 23.39 -0.74 22.05
C PHE A 88 23.96 -0.77 20.64
N HIS A 89 25.28 -0.81 20.51
CA HIS A 89 25.94 -0.58 19.23
C HIS A 89 25.76 -1.71 18.19
N MET A 90 25.17 -2.87 18.57
CA MET A 90 24.82 -4.04 17.74
C MET A 90 25.87 -4.48 16.69
N TYR A 91 27.14 -4.13 16.87
CA TYR A 91 28.19 -4.35 15.86
C TYR A 91 28.48 -5.82 15.57
N ASP A 92 28.22 -6.69 16.55
CA ASP A 92 28.41 -8.14 16.45
C ASP A 92 27.07 -8.89 16.32
N THR A 93 26.01 -8.19 15.93
CA THR A 93 24.69 -8.80 15.70
C THR A 93 24.44 -9.04 14.22
N VAL A 94 24.03 -10.26 13.87
CA VAL A 94 23.49 -10.60 12.56
C VAL A 94 21.97 -10.60 12.66
N HIS A 95 21.32 -9.74 11.88
CA HIS A 95 19.86 -9.72 11.79
C HIS A 95 19.42 -10.70 10.72
N VAL A 96 18.76 -11.78 11.15
CA VAL A 96 18.16 -12.77 10.26
C VAL A 96 16.66 -12.55 10.24
N ASP A 97 16.08 -12.46 9.04
CA ASP A 97 14.64 -12.35 8.86
C ASP A 97 14.17 -13.28 7.75
N GLU A 98 13.05 -13.94 7.99
CA GLU A 98 12.32 -14.71 6.99
C GLU A 98 11.13 -13.89 6.50
N LYS A 99 11.07 -13.71 5.18
CA LYS A 99 10.00 -12.94 4.57
C LYS A 99 9.30 -13.72 3.47
N TRP A 100 7.99 -13.86 3.63
CA TRP A 100 7.09 -14.41 2.61
C TRP A 100 6.60 -13.31 1.66
N PHE A 101 6.89 -13.45 0.38
CA PHE A 101 6.37 -12.60 -0.68
C PHE A 101 5.20 -13.29 -1.36
N ASN A 102 4.02 -12.66 -1.30
CA ASN A 102 2.83 -13.15 -1.97
C ASN A 102 2.92 -12.90 -3.48
N MET A 103 2.49 -13.86 -4.29
CA MET A 103 2.44 -13.75 -5.74
C MET A 103 1.52 -12.62 -6.23
N TYR A 104 0.49 -12.29 -5.46
CA TYR A 104 -0.35 -11.11 -5.68
C TYR A 104 -0.50 -10.25 -4.43
N LYS A 105 -0.77 -8.96 -4.65
CA LYS A 105 -0.84 -7.95 -3.60
C LYS A 105 -2.06 -8.17 -2.70
N ALA A 106 -1.81 -8.25 -1.39
CA ALA A 106 -2.86 -8.36 -0.38
C ALA A 106 -3.58 -7.03 -0.08
N SER A 107 -3.00 -5.90 -0.51
CA SER A 107 -3.64 -4.58 -0.47
C SER A 107 -3.65 -4.01 -1.87
N ASN A 108 -4.85 -3.76 -2.40
CA ASN A 108 -5.02 -3.17 -3.71
C ASN A 108 -5.63 -1.78 -3.56
N THR A 109 -5.14 -0.87 -4.39
CA THR A 109 -5.71 0.46 -4.56
C THR A 109 -6.53 0.44 -5.83
N PHE A 110 -7.75 0.96 -5.78
CA PHE A 110 -8.63 1.04 -6.94
C PHE A 110 -9.13 2.47 -7.15
N TYR A 111 -9.28 2.86 -8.41
CA TYR A 111 -10.02 4.03 -8.83
C TYR A 111 -11.44 3.60 -9.20
N LEU A 112 -12.41 4.00 -8.38
CA LEU A 112 -13.82 3.63 -8.51
C LEU A 112 -14.65 4.85 -8.82
N THR A 113 -15.80 4.68 -9.46
CA THR A 113 -16.74 5.78 -9.57
C THR A 113 -17.34 6.11 -8.19
N ALA A 114 -17.87 7.33 -8.02
CA ALA A 114 -18.39 7.78 -6.73
C ALA A 114 -19.42 6.79 -6.12
N ASN A 115 -20.30 6.26 -6.98
CA ASN A 115 -21.42 5.39 -6.61
C ASN A 115 -21.06 3.90 -6.57
N GLU A 116 -19.86 3.52 -7.00
CA GLU A 116 -19.43 2.13 -7.04
C GLU A 116 -18.94 1.67 -5.66
N ALA A 117 -19.43 0.52 -5.22
CA ALA A 117 -18.93 -0.14 -4.03
C ALA A 117 -17.50 -0.62 -4.25
N ALA A 118 -16.68 -0.65 -3.20
CA ALA A 118 -15.36 -1.22 -3.30
C ALA A 118 -15.48 -2.71 -3.70
N PRO A 119 -14.69 -3.19 -4.68
CA PRO A 119 -14.72 -4.59 -5.05
C PRO A 119 -14.44 -5.43 -3.82
N TYR A 120 -15.38 -6.33 -3.52
CA TYR A 120 -15.22 -7.27 -2.42
C TYR A 120 -14.13 -8.25 -2.80
N THR A 121 -13.05 -8.24 -2.04
CA THR A 121 -11.98 -9.23 -2.17
C THR A 121 -12.00 -10.03 -0.89
N SER A 122 -12.70 -11.17 -0.90
CA SER A 122 -12.60 -12.15 0.17
C SER A 122 -11.50 -13.15 -0.15
N SER A 123 -10.62 -13.32 0.80
CA SER A 123 -9.83 -14.53 0.93
C SER A 123 -9.92 -14.92 2.39
N PRO A 124 -10.25 -16.20 2.71
CA PRO A 124 -10.42 -16.64 4.09
C PRO A 124 -9.14 -16.38 4.92
N ASN A 125 -7.97 -16.42 4.30
CA ASN A 125 -6.72 -15.99 4.91
C ASN A 125 -5.68 -15.65 3.84
N LYS A 126 -4.83 -14.65 4.10
CA LYS A 126 -3.61 -14.41 3.29
C LYS A 126 -2.68 -15.62 3.20
N ARG A 127 -2.90 -16.67 4.01
CA ARG A 127 -2.19 -17.96 3.95
C ARG A 127 -2.42 -18.74 2.65
N TYR A 128 -3.57 -18.60 1.99
CA TYR A 128 -3.91 -19.33 0.76
C TYR A 128 -3.39 -18.66 -0.53
N ILE A 129 -2.70 -17.54 -0.43
CA ILE A 129 -2.03 -16.90 -1.57
C ILE A 129 -0.71 -17.63 -1.79
N ASP A 130 -0.38 -18.03 -3.02
CA ASP A 130 0.94 -18.59 -3.34
C ASP A 130 2.07 -17.64 -2.93
N LYS A 131 3.12 -18.17 -2.33
CA LYS A 131 4.21 -17.37 -1.75
C LYS A 131 5.57 -17.96 -2.06
N VAL A 132 6.52 -17.05 -2.15
CA VAL A 132 7.94 -17.38 -2.17
C VAL A 132 8.57 -16.87 -0.88
N MET A 133 9.30 -17.74 -0.18
CA MET A 133 10.04 -17.37 1.02
C MET A 133 11.43 -16.89 0.65
N PHE A 134 11.86 -15.81 1.27
CA PHE A 134 13.25 -15.36 1.22
C PHE A 134 13.77 -15.29 2.64
N LEU A 135 14.91 -15.92 2.86
CA LEU A 135 15.72 -15.77 4.07
C LEU A 135 16.82 -14.77 3.77
N ALA A 136 16.95 -13.73 4.61
CA ALA A 136 18.01 -12.76 4.49
C ALA A 136 18.70 -12.57 5.83
N ALA A 137 20.03 -12.52 5.80
CA ALA A 137 20.87 -12.17 6.92
C ALA A 137 21.60 -10.87 6.59
N VAL A 138 21.47 -9.87 7.46
CA VAL A 138 22.16 -8.58 7.34
C VAL A 138 23.03 -8.40 8.57
N ALA A 139 24.32 -8.15 8.32
CA ALA A 139 25.30 -7.84 9.35
C ALA A 139 26.10 -6.61 8.91
N ARG A 140 26.79 -5.99 9.85
CA ARG A 140 27.74 -4.93 9.53
C ARG A 140 28.87 -5.51 8.66
N PRO A 141 29.22 -4.90 7.51
CA PRO A 141 30.38 -5.30 6.73
C PRO A 141 31.65 -5.16 7.58
N ARG A 142 32.41 -6.26 7.71
CA ARG A 142 33.73 -6.27 8.36
C ARG A 142 34.81 -6.20 7.27
N ASN A 143 34.95 -5.05 6.62
CA ASN A 143 36.12 -4.83 5.78
C ASN A 143 37.23 -4.20 6.63
N GLY A 144 38.19 -5.03 7.03
CA GLY A 144 39.54 -4.59 7.35
C GLY A 144 40.37 -4.63 6.07
N SER A 145 40.52 -3.50 5.40
CA SER A 145 41.70 -3.22 4.58
C SER A 145 41.81 -1.72 4.38
N HIS A 146 42.64 -1.09 5.21
CA HIS A 146 43.45 0.02 4.72
C HIS A 146 44.13 -0.45 3.43
N ARG A 147 43.82 0.21 2.32
CA ARG A 147 44.75 0.42 1.22
C ARG A 147 45.08 1.91 1.23
#